data_AF-A0A094IKJ8-F1
#
_entry.id   AF-A0A094IKJ8-F1
#
_cell.length_a   1.000
_cell.length_b   1.000
_cell.length_c   1.000
_cell.angle_alpha   90.00
_cell.angle_beta   90.00
_cell.angle_gamma   90.00
#
_symmetry.space_group_name_H-M   'P 1'
#
loop_
_entity.id
_entity.type
_entity.pdbx_description
1 polymer ?
#
loop_
_entity_poly.entity_id
_entity_poly.type
_entity_poly.pdbx_seq_one_letter_code
_entity_poly.pdbx_strand_id
1 'polypeptide(L)'
;MEKDPITEEEKIEDELVPSEEEKKELESLLKAIQELEKANKEDLGAKKKKGFIAIEFGGVFHHNVYINFVFNLIFNLTLTFLLIEVFNFATYDNITYIALFVLTYTIIETYYRIYILMNHFQFIVKSLGFIFFFGYVAIFFVLDQYLFVRSIDFINETLFVVFVGLFTIIRYILSTMLRQNFRKRNLR
;
A
#
# COMPACT_ATOMS: atom_id res chain seq x y z
N MET A 1 47.40 27.22 25.98
CA MET A 1 46.37 27.60 25.00
C MET A 1 46.68 26.82 23.75
N GLU A 2 46.54 25.49 23.81
CA GLU A 2 45.29 24.71 23.77
C GLU A 2 44.99 24.38 22.31
N LYS A 3 45.32 23.15 21.94
CA LYS A 3 44.95 22.54 20.66
C LYS A 3 43.53 22.03 20.85
N ASP A 4 42.57 22.70 20.25
CA ASP A 4 41.21 22.18 20.17
C ASP A 4 41.19 20.97 19.20
N PRO A 5 40.54 19.86 19.56
CA PRO A 5 40.39 18.72 18.68
C PRO A 5 39.31 19.04 17.63
N ILE A 6 39.66 18.86 16.36
CA ILE A 6 38.71 18.90 15.25
C ILE A 6 37.73 17.73 15.47
N THR A 7 36.50 18.08 15.83
CA THR A 7 35.39 17.17 16.12
C THR A 7 35.07 16.31 14.89
N GLU A 8 34.90 15.00 15.11
CA GLU A 8 34.60 13.98 14.09
C GLU A 8 33.21 14.14 13.42
N GLU A 9 32.50 15.24 13.67
CA GLU A 9 31.12 15.48 13.21
C GLU A 9 31.04 15.98 11.75
N GLU A 10 32.12 16.52 11.17
CA GLU A 10 32.10 17.03 9.78
C GLU A 10 32.27 15.95 8.70
N LYS A 11 32.56 14.69 9.06
CA LYS A 11 32.84 13.62 8.07
C LYS A 11 31.64 12.80 7.63
N ILE A 12 30.45 12.98 8.22
CA ILE A 12 29.30 12.11 7.98
C ILE A 12 28.31 12.73 6.97
N GLU A 13 28.39 14.03 6.67
CA GLU A 13 27.40 14.70 5.80
C GLU A 13 27.66 14.57 4.29
N ASP A 14 28.85 14.13 3.85
CA ASP A 14 29.22 14.13 2.43
C ASP A 14 28.76 12.89 1.62
N GLU A 15 28.15 11.88 2.25
CA GLU A 15 27.89 10.58 1.58
C GLU A 15 26.45 10.37 1.09
N LEU A 16 25.59 11.40 1.08
CA LEU A 16 24.18 11.29 0.63
C LEU A 16 23.79 12.18 -0.55
N VAL A 17 24.74 12.84 -1.20
CA VAL A 17 24.49 13.52 -2.48
C VAL A 17 24.73 12.53 -3.62
N PRO A 18 23.68 12.10 -4.35
CA PRO A 18 23.87 11.17 -5.46
C PRO A 18 24.85 11.78 -6.47
N SER A 19 25.86 10.99 -6.83
CA SER A 19 26.93 11.38 -7.75
C SER A 19 26.34 11.85 -9.09
N GLU A 20 26.99 12.83 -9.72
CA GLU A 20 26.63 13.30 -11.06
C GLU A 20 26.62 12.18 -12.11
N GLU A 21 27.30 11.06 -11.85
CA GLU A 21 27.29 9.86 -12.68
C GLU A 21 25.99 9.05 -12.49
N GLU A 22 25.51 8.89 -11.25
CA GLU A 22 24.26 8.17 -10.96
C GLU A 22 23.04 8.92 -11.51
N LYS A 23 23.06 10.26 -11.47
CA LYS A 23 22.01 11.08 -12.09
C LYS A 23 21.98 10.92 -13.61
N LYS A 24 23.14 10.80 -14.25
CA LYS A 24 23.26 10.57 -15.70
C LYS A 24 22.81 9.16 -16.09
N GLU A 25 23.12 8.16 -15.26
CA GLU A 25 22.59 6.81 -15.44
C GLU A 25 21.06 6.79 -15.31
N LEU A 26 20.50 7.48 -14.30
CA LEU A 26 19.05 7.59 -14.12
C LEU A 26 18.38 8.31 -15.31
N GLU A 27 18.97 9.37 -15.83
CA GLU A 27 18.50 10.07 -17.03
C GLU A 27 18.56 9.18 -18.28
N SER A 28 19.60 8.35 -18.41
CA SER A 28 19.73 7.39 -19.50
C SER A 28 18.66 6.30 -19.45
N LEU A 29 18.36 5.79 -18.25
CA LEU A 29 17.31 4.80 -18.01
C LEU A 29 15.92 5.40 -18.27
N LEU A 30 15.69 6.66 -17.88
CA LEU A 30 14.45 7.40 -18.17
C LEU A 30 14.25 7.63 -19.67
N LYS A 31 15.33 7.98 -20.40
CA LYS A 31 15.30 8.12 -21.86
C LYS A 31 15.01 6.79 -22.55
N ALA A 32 15.64 5.70 -22.11
CA ALA A 32 15.38 4.36 -22.65
C ALA A 32 13.92 3.93 -22.44
N ILE A 33 13.32 4.24 -21.29
CA ILE A 33 11.90 3.99 -21.02
C ILE A 33 11.00 4.83 -21.93
N GLN A 34 11.33 6.11 -22.15
CA GLN A 34 10.57 6.98 -23.06
C GLN A 34 10.68 6.55 -24.53
N GLU A 35 11.83 6.08 -24.97
CA GLU A 35 12.05 5.55 -26.32
C GLU A 35 11.29 4.23 -26.52
N LEU A 36 11.28 3.33 -25.54
CA LEU A 36 10.44 2.13 -25.54
C LEU A 36 8.94 2.45 -25.56
N GLU A 37 8.52 3.55 -24.92
CA GLU A 37 7.13 4.01 -24.94
C GLU A 37 6.73 4.62 -26.29
N LYS A 38 7.67 5.31 -26.97
CA LYS A 38 7.46 5.89 -28.31
C LYS A 38 7.48 4.80 -29.39
N ALA A 39 8.41 3.86 -29.33
CA ALA A 39 8.46 2.71 -30.22
C ALA A 39 7.18 1.86 -30.11
N ASN A 40 6.64 1.66 -28.90
CA ASN A 40 5.34 1.00 -28.70
C ASN A 40 4.14 1.81 -29.22
N LYS A 41 4.24 3.15 -29.34
CA LYS A 41 3.15 3.99 -29.85
C LYS A 41 3.11 4.00 -31.39
N GLU A 42 4.25 3.90 -32.05
CA GLU A 42 4.33 3.91 -33.51
C GLU A 42 3.97 2.54 -34.13
N ASP A 43 4.24 1.43 -33.43
CA ASP A 43 3.93 0.07 -33.92
C ASP A 43 2.47 -0.39 -33.66
N LEU A 44 1.67 0.41 -32.94
CA LEU A 44 0.28 0.07 -32.56
C LEU A 44 -0.75 0.96 -33.24
N GLY A 45 -0.73 0.96 -34.57
CA GLY A 45 -1.85 1.36 -35.43
C GLY A 45 -3.04 0.40 -35.36
N ALA A 46 -3.49 -0.01 -34.17
CA ALA A 46 -4.79 -0.65 -33.94
C ALA A 46 -5.04 -0.76 -32.43
N LYS A 47 -6.03 -0.01 -31.94
CA LYS A 47 -6.69 -0.10 -30.62
C LYS A 47 -6.29 -1.32 -29.76
N LYS A 48 -5.24 -1.18 -28.96
CA LYS A 48 -5.16 -1.82 -27.64
C LYS A 48 -5.02 -0.71 -26.62
N LYS A 49 -6.13 -0.43 -25.92
CA LYS A 49 -6.11 0.40 -24.71
C LYS A 49 -4.95 -0.11 -23.87
N LYS A 50 -3.96 0.76 -23.60
CA LYS A 50 -2.85 0.50 -22.68
C LYS A 50 -3.43 -0.18 -21.45
N GLY A 51 -3.20 -1.49 -21.32
CA GLY A 51 -3.49 -2.20 -20.09
C GLY A 51 -2.63 -1.53 -19.05
N PHE A 52 -3.26 -0.88 -18.08
CA PHE A 52 -2.60 -0.28 -16.95
C PHE A 52 -1.60 -1.30 -16.37
N ILE A 53 -0.31 -1.12 -16.62
CA ILE A 53 0.79 -1.82 -15.93
C ILE A 53 0.91 -1.26 -14.47
N ALA A 54 -0.20 -0.77 -13.91
CA ALA A 54 -0.34 -0.32 -12.53
C ALA A 54 -1.07 -1.37 -11.65
N ILE A 55 -1.45 -2.52 -12.24
CA ILE A 55 -2.26 -3.57 -11.60
C ILE A 55 -1.44 -4.44 -10.62
N GLU A 56 -0.12 -4.29 -10.56
CA GLU A 56 0.73 -5.18 -9.75
C GLU A 56 0.99 -4.67 -8.32
N PHE A 57 0.72 -3.39 -8.03
CA PHE A 57 0.96 -2.81 -6.71
C PHE A 57 -0.27 -2.71 -5.80
N GLY A 58 -1.37 -3.39 -6.13
CA GLY A 58 -2.51 -3.49 -5.23
C GLY A 58 -3.58 -4.42 -5.76
N GLY A 59 -3.94 -5.45 -4.98
CA GLY A 59 -4.90 -6.51 -5.31
C GLY A 59 -6.11 -6.08 -6.16
N VAL A 60 -5.98 -6.18 -7.48
CA VAL A 60 -7.11 -6.09 -8.41
C VAL A 60 -7.61 -7.51 -8.63
N PHE A 61 -8.74 -7.83 -8.02
CA PHE A 61 -9.44 -9.11 -8.18
C PHE A 61 -10.27 -9.14 -9.48
N HIS A 62 -10.71 -7.97 -9.95
CA HIS A 62 -11.54 -7.86 -11.15
C HIS A 62 -11.30 -6.55 -11.91
N HIS A 63 -11.45 -6.56 -13.24
CA HIS A 63 -11.22 -5.37 -14.07
C HIS A 63 -12.24 -4.24 -13.81
N ASN A 64 -13.50 -4.61 -13.54
CA ASN A 64 -14.53 -3.66 -13.11
C ASN A 64 -14.26 -3.16 -11.68
N VAL A 65 -14.08 -1.84 -11.54
CA VAL A 65 -13.76 -1.15 -10.29
C VAL A 65 -14.78 -1.43 -9.18
N TYR A 66 -16.08 -1.43 -9.49
CA TYR A 66 -17.13 -1.67 -8.49
C TYR A 66 -17.09 -3.10 -7.97
N ILE A 67 -16.94 -4.08 -8.86
CA ILE A 67 -16.82 -5.49 -8.49
C ILE A 67 -15.55 -5.69 -7.65
N ASN A 68 -14.45 -5.08 -8.07
CA ASN A 68 -13.20 -5.13 -7.32
C ASN A 68 -13.34 -4.53 -5.91
N PHE A 69 -14.05 -3.41 -5.78
CA PHE A 69 -14.33 -2.78 -4.49
C PHE A 69 -15.14 -3.72 -3.59
N VAL A 70 -16.21 -4.33 -4.10
CA VAL A 70 -17.03 -5.29 -3.33
C VAL A 70 -16.19 -6.50 -2.89
N PHE A 71 -15.34 -7.04 -3.76
CA PHE A 71 -14.44 -8.12 -3.36
C PHE A 71 -13.46 -7.70 -2.27
N ASN A 72 -12.84 -6.52 -2.40
CA ASN A 72 -11.95 -5.98 -1.37
C ASN A 72 -12.69 -5.76 -0.04
N LEU A 73 -13.92 -5.25 -0.09
CA LEU A 73 -14.75 -5.05 1.09
C LEU A 73 -15.06 -6.37 1.80
N ILE A 74 -15.54 -7.38 1.07
CA ILE A 74 -15.86 -8.70 1.64
C ILE A 74 -14.60 -9.34 2.24
N PHE A 75 -13.48 -9.22 1.53
CA PHE A 75 -12.22 -9.79 1.96
C PHE A 75 -11.66 -9.10 3.21
N ASN A 76 -11.63 -7.76 3.21
CA ASN A 76 -11.24 -6.96 4.37
C ASN A 76 -12.17 -7.26 5.56
N LEU A 77 -13.49 -7.37 5.34
CA LEU A 77 -14.46 -7.63 6.39
C LEU A 77 -14.23 -9.00 7.04
N THR A 78 -14.08 -10.03 6.20
CA THR A 78 -13.81 -11.39 6.65
C THR A 78 -12.50 -11.43 7.45
N LEU A 79 -11.45 -10.79 6.94
CA LEU A 79 -10.14 -10.79 7.60
C LEU A 79 -10.17 -10.03 8.93
N THR A 80 -10.74 -8.82 8.95
CA THR A 80 -10.88 -8.03 10.19
C THR A 80 -11.67 -8.78 11.23
N PHE A 81 -12.82 -9.35 10.87
CA PHE A 81 -13.64 -10.13 11.77
C PHE A 81 -12.88 -11.33 12.33
N LEU A 82 -12.23 -12.13 11.48
CA LEU A 82 -11.44 -13.28 11.92
C LEU A 82 -10.28 -12.89 12.85
N LEU A 83 -9.59 -11.79 12.55
CA LEU A 83 -8.48 -11.33 13.40
C LEU A 83 -8.97 -10.85 14.76
N ILE A 84 -10.09 -10.12 14.81
CA ILE A 84 -10.69 -9.69 16.07
C ILE A 84 -11.14 -10.90 16.89
N GLU A 85 -11.83 -11.87 16.29
CA GLU A 85 -12.35 -13.03 17.02
C GLU A 85 -11.26 -14.00 17.50
N VAL A 86 -10.26 -14.28 16.66
CA VAL A 86 -9.22 -15.28 16.98
C VAL A 86 -8.23 -14.75 18.01
N PHE A 87 -7.87 -13.48 17.93
CA PHE A 87 -6.82 -12.89 18.76
C PHE A 87 -7.33 -11.95 19.84
N ASN A 88 -8.64 -11.65 19.83
CA ASN A 88 -9.28 -10.73 20.77
C ASN A 88 -8.64 -9.33 20.77
N PHE A 89 -8.32 -8.79 19.59
CA PHE A 89 -7.61 -7.50 19.49
C PHE A 89 -8.47 -6.28 19.87
N ALA A 90 -9.78 -6.37 19.65
CA ALA A 90 -10.72 -5.28 19.88
C ALA A 90 -12.06 -5.83 20.37
N THR A 91 -12.77 -5.01 21.14
CA THR A 91 -14.17 -5.24 21.49
C THR A 91 -15.06 -4.37 20.61
N TYR A 92 -16.28 -4.83 20.37
CA TYR A 92 -17.23 -4.12 19.52
C TYR A 92 -18.66 -4.40 20.01
N ASP A 93 -19.52 -3.39 19.92
CA ASP A 93 -20.90 -3.49 20.44
C ASP A 93 -21.79 -4.38 19.57
N ASN A 94 -21.63 -4.27 18.24
CA ASN A 94 -22.48 -4.92 17.27
C ASN A 94 -21.71 -5.19 15.97
N ILE A 95 -21.98 -6.31 15.31
CA ILE A 95 -21.40 -6.66 14.01
C ILE A 95 -21.65 -5.59 12.94
N THR A 96 -22.73 -4.82 13.05
CA THR A 96 -23.01 -3.68 12.17
C THR A 96 -21.92 -2.61 12.26
N TYR A 97 -21.36 -2.36 13.45
CA TYR A 97 -20.27 -1.40 13.62
C TYR A 97 -18.96 -1.89 13.01
N ILE A 98 -18.65 -3.19 13.10
CA ILE A 98 -17.52 -3.77 12.36
C ILE A 98 -17.72 -3.57 10.85
N ALA A 99 -18.91 -3.88 10.34
CA ALA A 99 -19.19 -3.74 8.92
C ALA A 99 -19.01 -2.29 8.44
N LEU A 100 -19.50 -1.32 9.22
CA LEU A 100 -19.35 0.11 8.92
C LEU A 100 -17.90 0.59 9.02
N PHE A 101 -17.17 0.13 10.04
CA PHE A 101 -15.75 0.43 10.22
C PHE A 101 -14.92 -0.06 9.04
N VAL A 102 -15.11 -1.32 8.64
CA VAL A 102 -14.40 -1.90 7.50
C VAL A 102 -14.84 -1.28 6.17
N LEU A 103 -16.11 -0.92 6.03
CA LEU A 103 -16.58 -0.18 4.85
C LEU A 103 -15.87 1.16 4.73
N THR A 104 -15.83 1.93 5.82
CA THR A 104 -15.19 3.25 5.86
C THR A 104 -13.69 3.13 5.60
N TYR A 105 -13.03 2.15 6.25
CA TYR A 105 -11.65 1.79 5.98
C TYR A 105 -11.42 1.51 4.50
N THR A 106 -12.22 0.63 3.88
CA THR A 106 -12.02 0.20 2.49
C THR A 106 -12.20 1.36 1.51
N ILE A 107 -13.12 2.30 1.80
CA ILE A 107 -13.30 3.51 1.00
C ILE A 107 -12.05 4.40 1.09
N ILE A 108 -11.64 4.77 2.31
CA ILE A 108 -10.49 5.64 2.53
C ILE A 108 -9.22 5.01 1.96
N GLU A 109 -9.03 3.71 2.18
CA GLU A 109 -7.91 2.94 1.68
C GLU A 109 -7.85 2.97 0.14
N THR A 110 -8.99 2.83 -0.53
CA THR A 110 -9.06 2.88 -1.99
C THR A 110 -8.59 4.24 -2.51
N TYR A 111 -9.07 5.33 -1.93
CA TYR A 111 -8.64 6.68 -2.31
C TYR A 111 -7.17 6.94 -1.97
N TYR A 112 -6.73 6.56 -0.77
CA TYR A 112 -5.34 6.68 -0.32
C TYR A 112 -4.39 5.97 -1.30
N ARG A 113 -4.72 4.72 -1.67
CA ARG A 113 -3.89 3.93 -2.59
C ARG A 113 -3.79 4.59 -3.95
N ILE A 114 -4.91 5.02 -4.53
CA ILE A 114 -4.94 5.67 -5.85
C ILE A 114 -4.13 6.97 -5.80
N TYR A 115 -4.32 7.78 -4.75
CA TYR A 115 -3.61 9.04 -4.57
C TYR A 115 -2.09 8.85 -4.49
N ILE A 116 -1.63 7.92 -3.65
CA ILE A 116 -0.18 7.65 -3.50
C ILE A 116 0.40 7.09 -4.79
N LEU A 117 -0.32 6.19 -5.48
CA LEU A 117 0.15 5.62 -6.74
C LEU A 117 0.27 6.66 -7.86
N MET A 118 -0.68 7.58 -7.96
CA MET A 118 -0.71 8.58 -9.03
C MET A 118 0.22 9.77 -8.76
N ASN A 119 0.31 10.24 -7.51
CA ASN A 119 1.00 11.48 -7.19
C ASN A 119 2.37 11.27 -6.54
N HIS A 120 2.60 10.10 -5.93
CA HIS A 120 3.72 9.85 -5.01
C HIS A 120 4.45 8.55 -5.31
N PHE A 121 4.50 8.14 -6.58
CA PHE A 121 5.12 6.87 -7.00
C PHE A 121 6.58 6.72 -6.55
N GLN A 122 7.36 7.80 -6.58
CA GLN A 122 8.75 7.77 -6.11
C GLN A 122 8.87 7.37 -4.63
N PHE A 123 7.92 7.79 -3.78
CA PHE A 123 7.92 7.39 -2.37
C PHE A 123 7.61 5.91 -2.18
N ILE A 124 6.78 5.32 -3.05
CA ILE A 124 6.51 3.88 -3.02
C ILE A 124 7.81 3.10 -3.27
N VAL A 125 8.56 3.47 -4.30
CA VAL A 125 9.82 2.79 -4.67
C VAL A 125 10.88 2.98 -3.57
N LYS A 126 11.08 4.22 -3.11
CA LYS A 126 12.07 4.53 -2.05
C LYS A 126 11.75 3.84 -0.72
N SER A 127 10.47 3.70 -0.39
CA SER A 127 10.03 3.04 0.85
C SER A 127 9.80 1.54 0.70
N LEU A 128 10.07 0.92 -0.45
CA LEU A 128 9.71 -0.49 -0.72
C LEU A 128 8.24 -0.82 -0.37
N GLY A 129 7.34 0.15 -0.53
CA GLY A 129 5.92 0.02 -0.19
C GLY A 129 5.57 0.18 1.30
N PHE A 130 6.52 0.44 2.19
CA PHE A 130 6.24 0.72 3.61
C PHE A 130 5.33 1.94 3.81
N ILE A 131 5.33 2.88 2.85
CA ILE A 131 4.37 4.01 2.86
C ILE A 131 2.92 3.54 2.96
N PHE A 132 2.58 2.39 2.36
CA PHE A 132 1.23 1.84 2.47
C PHE A 132 0.93 1.36 3.88
N PHE A 133 1.88 0.68 4.54
CA PHE A 133 1.71 0.22 5.91
C PHE A 133 1.46 1.38 6.87
N PHE A 134 2.31 2.41 6.86
CA PHE A 134 2.11 3.60 7.71
C PHE A 134 0.80 4.32 7.39
N GLY A 135 0.44 4.40 6.11
CA GLY A 135 -0.86 4.92 5.71
C GLY A 135 -2.02 4.12 6.29
N TYR A 136 -1.94 2.80 6.28
CA TYR A 136 -2.99 1.95 6.87
C TYR A 136 -3.07 2.13 8.39
N VAL A 137 -1.93 2.19 9.08
CA VAL A 137 -1.88 2.49 10.52
C VAL A 137 -2.57 3.83 10.80
N ALA A 138 -2.23 4.88 10.04
CA ALA A 138 -2.85 6.20 10.19
C ALA A 138 -4.36 6.17 9.92
N ILE A 139 -4.81 5.47 8.87
CA ILE A 139 -6.24 5.33 8.56
C ILE A 139 -6.96 4.63 9.72
N PHE A 140 -6.48 3.45 10.14
CA PHE A 140 -7.09 2.72 11.25
C PHE A 140 -7.13 3.55 12.54
N PHE A 141 -6.08 4.33 12.80
CA PHE A 141 -5.99 5.19 13.98
C PHE A 141 -7.04 6.31 13.91
N VAL A 142 -7.19 6.94 12.75
CA VAL A 142 -8.22 7.96 12.55
C VAL A 142 -9.63 7.37 12.71
N LEU A 143 -9.87 6.18 12.16
CA LEU A 143 -11.17 5.52 12.31
C LEU A 143 -11.49 5.22 13.78
N ASP A 144 -10.54 4.62 14.48
CA ASP A 144 -10.66 4.24 15.88
C ASP A 144 -10.89 5.46 16.79
N GLN A 145 -9.98 6.44 16.72
CA GLN A 145 -9.94 7.57 17.66
C GLN A 145 -10.92 8.71 17.34
N TYR A 146 -11.45 8.81 16.11
CA TYR A 146 -12.31 9.93 15.72
C TYR A 146 -13.69 9.53 15.19
N LEU A 147 -13.84 8.37 14.56
CA LEU A 147 -15.11 7.97 13.94
C LEU A 147 -15.86 6.90 14.73
N PHE A 148 -15.17 5.96 15.37
CA PHE A 148 -15.74 4.79 16.03
C PHE A 148 -15.42 4.70 17.53
N VAL A 149 -15.08 5.83 18.15
CA VAL A 149 -14.61 5.98 19.55
C VAL A 149 -15.40 5.18 20.60
N ARG A 150 -16.70 4.99 20.39
CA ARG A 150 -17.59 4.31 21.35
C ARG A 150 -18.11 2.97 20.86
N SER A 151 -17.71 2.53 19.68
CA SER A 151 -18.30 1.39 18.98
C SER A 151 -17.32 0.25 18.77
N ILE A 152 -16.04 0.58 18.59
CA ILE A 152 -14.93 -0.37 18.50
C ILE A 152 -13.84 0.16 19.41
N ASP A 153 -13.35 -0.68 20.30
CA ASP A 153 -12.32 -0.30 21.25
C ASP A 153 -11.18 -1.35 21.21
N PHE A 154 -9.99 -0.91 20.81
CA PHE A 154 -8.81 -1.76 20.84
C PHE A 154 -8.28 -1.84 22.27
N ILE A 155 -8.04 -3.06 22.75
CA ILE A 155 -7.68 -3.32 24.15
C ILE A 155 -6.39 -2.58 24.55
N ASN A 156 -5.46 -2.42 23.62
CA ASN A 156 -4.18 -1.75 23.86
C ASN A 156 -3.66 -1.11 22.56
N GLU A 157 -3.03 0.06 22.68
CA GLU A 157 -2.35 0.77 21.58
C GLU A 157 -1.29 -0.10 20.88
N THR A 158 -0.58 -0.94 21.63
CA THR A 158 0.39 -1.89 21.06
C THR A 158 -0.31 -2.97 20.25
N LEU A 159 -1.44 -3.49 20.75
CA LEU A 159 -2.24 -4.50 20.05
C LEU A 159 -2.89 -3.94 18.79
N PHE A 160 -3.24 -2.65 18.79
CA PHE A 160 -3.69 -1.95 17.59
C PHE A 160 -2.65 -1.99 16.47
N VAL A 161 -1.39 -1.63 16.75
CA VAL A 161 -0.33 -1.67 15.72
C VAL A 161 -0.07 -3.11 15.24
N VAL A 162 -0.07 -4.07 16.17
CA VAL A 162 0.06 -5.50 15.86
C VAL A 162 -1.09 -5.99 14.98
N PHE A 163 -2.32 -5.58 15.28
CA PHE A 163 -3.51 -5.89 14.47
C PHE A 163 -3.33 -5.36 13.04
N VAL A 164 -2.95 -4.09 12.86
CA VAL A 164 -2.77 -3.51 11.52
C VAL A 164 -1.63 -4.21 10.76
N GLY A 165 -0.56 -4.59 11.45
CA GLY A 165 0.55 -5.37 10.90
C GLY A 165 0.10 -6.74 10.40
N LEU A 166 -0.54 -7.53 11.27
CA LEU A 166 -1.06 -8.85 10.93
C LEU A 166 -2.11 -8.77 9.82
N PHE A 167 -3.04 -7.82 9.92
CA PHE A 167 -4.02 -7.55 8.88
C PHE A 167 -3.31 -7.31 7.54
N THR A 168 -2.31 -6.41 7.49
CA THR A 168 -1.60 -6.08 6.24
C THR A 168 -0.86 -7.29 5.67
N ILE A 169 -0.13 -8.04 6.50
CA ILE A 169 0.65 -9.21 6.07
C ILE A 169 -0.27 -10.33 5.59
N ILE A 170 -1.26 -10.71 6.39
CA ILE A 170 -2.18 -11.82 6.05
C ILE A 170 -2.98 -11.43 4.80
N ARG A 171 -3.46 -10.19 4.72
CA ARG A 171 -4.15 -9.68 3.54
C ARG A 171 -3.30 -9.80 2.29
N TYR A 172 -2.02 -9.43 2.37
CA TYR A 172 -1.10 -9.54 1.24
C TYR A 172 -0.89 -11.00 0.80
N ILE A 173 -0.64 -11.91 1.75
CA ILE A 173 -0.45 -13.34 1.48
C ILE A 173 -1.70 -13.94 0.84
N LEU A 174 -2.86 -13.77 1.48
CA LEU A 174 -4.12 -14.32 1.01
C LEU A 174 -4.55 -13.73 -0.34
N SER A 175 -4.38 -12.42 -0.55
CA SER A 175 -4.66 -11.79 -1.86
C SER A 175 -3.79 -12.37 -2.97
N THR A 176 -2.54 -12.71 -2.66
CA THR A 176 -1.60 -13.30 -3.61
C THR A 176 -1.98 -14.74 -3.92
N MET A 177 -2.31 -15.55 -2.90
CA MET A 177 -2.79 -16.92 -3.09
C MET A 177 -4.07 -16.99 -3.91
N LEU A 178 -5.07 -16.14 -3.60
CA LEU A 178 -6.32 -16.06 -4.34
C LEU A 178 -6.06 -15.76 -5.82
N ARG A 179 -5.24 -14.74 -6.13
CA ARG A 179 -4.90 -14.38 -7.51
C ARG A 179 -4.20 -15.51 -8.27
N GLN A 180 -3.24 -16.18 -7.64
CA GLN A 180 -2.56 -17.32 -8.25
C GLN A 180 -3.53 -18.46 -8.56
N ASN A 181 -4.47 -18.74 -7.66
CA ASN A 181 -5.49 -19.78 -7.85
C ASN A 181 -6.46 -19.43 -8.99
N PHE A 182 -6.94 -18.17 -9.06
CA PHE A 182 -7.79 -17.74 -10.18
C PHE A 182 -7.06 -17.81 -11.53
N ARG A 183 -5.79 -17.40 -11.58
CA ARG A 183 -5.00 -17.47 -12.82
C ARG A 183 -4.80 -18.91 -13.30
N LYS A 184 -4.52 -19.84 -12.39
CA LYS A 184 -4.36 -21.28 -12.72
C LYS A 184 -5.66 -21.91 -13.24
N ARG A 185 -6.83 -21.46 -12.77
CA ARG A 185 -8.14 -22.01 -13.19
C ARG A 185 -8.65 -21.46 -14.51
N ASN A 186 -8.34 -20.20 -14.84
CA ASN A 186 -8.75 -19.57 -16.11
C ASN A 186 -7.81 -19.87 -17.30
N LEU A 187 -6.67 -20.52 -17.05
CA LEU A 187 -5.74 -21.01 -18.09
C LEU A 187 -5.95 -22.50 -18.42
N ARG A 188 -7.03 -23.10 -17.91
CA ARG A 188 -7.56 -24.42 -18.33
C ARG A 188 -8.83 -24.20 -19.12
#